data_AF-A0A9D5RD61-F1
#
_entry.id   AF-A0A9D5RD61-F1
#
_cell.length_a   1.000
_cell.length_b   1.000
_cell.length_c   1.000
_cell.angle_alpha   90.00
_cell.angle_beta   90.00
_cell.angle_gamma   90.00
#
_symmetry.space_group_name_H-M   'P 1'
#
loop_
_entity.id
_entity.type
_entity.pdbx_description
1 polymer ?
#
loop_
_entity_poly.entity_id
_entity_poly.type
_entity_poly.pdbx_seq_one_letter_code
_entity_poly.pdbx_strand_id
1 'polypeptide(L)'
;MNGRPGILFLGNGINRLFNDDPWDKMIRDQLALSGHRYTWEQIRNIPPTMQIVLATNDQVDARLKQIAKELEQQRIQDERAAFLRRLAGMDVDCVMTANYSLEIEKAFGLKESCASYRRRLNRTIEANGLRDDFRLYQYYPLERADGRTMPLWHVHGDIAKPRSMIMGHYYYARHLREIQDRVGVMMRVVRGCERAGSTFHPQSWVDAFLISDVFMLGFGLYLCESDLWWLLCCKKRNFPDTKVFFYGEATNDVRLLLEAYGGETQDEISRIGEDGYMRFYERAIADIERKLEH
;
A
#
# COMPACT_ATOMS: atom_id res chain seq x y z
N MET A 1 1.71 26.41 4.27
CA MET A 1 1.99 25.88 2.91
C MET A 1 0.63 25.69 2.26
N ASN A 2 0.42 26.33 1.11
CA ASN A 2 -0.87 26.38 0.43
C ASN A 2 -0.99 25.14 -0.47
N GLY A 3 -1.91 24.24 -0.12
CA GLY A 3 -2.22 22.99 -0.82
C GLY A 3 -2.82 21.98 0.16
N ARG A 4 -3.74 21.13 -0.29
CA ARG A 4 -4.19 19.98 0.52
C ARG A 4 -3.07 18.93 0.55
N PRO A 5 -2.87 18.19 1.65
CA PRO A 5 -1.82 17.19 1.70
C PRO A 5 -2.05 16.10 0.63
N GLY A 6 -0.97 15.67 -0.02
CA GLY A 6 -1.00 14.65 -1.08
C GLY A 6 -0.34 13.35 -0.64
N ILE A 7 -0.90 12.21 -1.05
CA ILE A 7 -0.37 10.88 -0.76
C ILE A 7 -0.22 10.08 -2.03
N LEU A 8 0.98 9.54 -2.26
CA LEU A 8 1.19 8.53 -3.27
C LEU A 8 0.95 7.14 -2.66
N PHE A 9 0.00 6.39 -3.18
CA PHE A 9 -0.29 5.04 -2.71
C PHE A 9 0.02 4.03 -3.81
N LEU A 10 0.94 3.10 -3.53
CA LEU A 10 1.50 2.16 -4.49
C LEU A 10 1.06 0.71 -4.20
N GLY A 11 0.59 0.03 -5.25
CA GLY A 11 0.28 -1.39 -5.25
C GLY A 11 1.30 -2.21 -6.03
N ASN A 12 1.16 -3.53 -5.98
CA ASN A 12 2.14 -4.46 -6.55
C ASN A 12 2.23 -4.40 -8.09
N GLY A 13 1.25 -3.81 -8.76
CA GLY A 13 1.23 -3.62 -10.21
C GLY A 13 2.38 -2.78 -10.77
N ILE A 14 3.08 -1.99 -9.94
CA ILE A 14 4.34 -1.33 -10.34
C ILE A 14 5.40 -2.33 -10.81
N ASN A 15 5.36 -3.56 -10.29
CA ASN A 15 6.33 -4.60 -10.60
C ASN A 15 6.13 -5.21 -12.00
N ARG A 16 4.95 -5.01 -12.61
CA ARG A 16 4.68 -5.42 -14.00
C ARG A 16 5.57 -4.72 -15.02
N LEU A 17 6.07 -3.51 -14.71
CA LEU A 17 7.03 -2.79 -15.54
C LEU A 17 8.34 -3.59 -15.74
N PHE A 18 8.66 -4.47 -14.80
CA PHE A 18 9.90 -5.23 -14.78
C PHE A 18 9.69 -6.71 -15.08
N ASN A 19 8.56 -7.07 -15.72
CA ASN A 19 8.14 -8.44 -16.04
C ASN A 19 8.04 -9.36 -14.83
N ASP A 20 7.81 -8.81 -13.64
CA ASP A 20 7.54 -9.58 -12.45
C ASP A 20 6.03 -9.80 -12.31
N ASP A 21 5.60 -11.07 -12.17
CA ASP A 21 4.33 -11.43 -11.54
C ASP A 21 4.60 -12.14 -10.21
N PRO A 22 4.86 -11.38 -9.13
CA PRO A 22 5.33 -11.94 -7.87
C PRO A 22 4.29 -12.82 -7.19
N TRP A 23 2.99 -12.53 -7.40
CA TRP A 23 1.92 -13.17 -6.65
C TRP A 23 1.67 -14.59 -7.14
N ASP A 24 1.45 -14.77 -8.45
CA ASP A 24 1.22 -16.08 -9.06
C ASP A 24 2.40 -17.03 -8.80
N LYS A 25 3.62 -16.51 -8.94
CA LYS A 25 4.83 -17.27 -8.62
C LYS A 25 4.86 -17.68 -7.14
N MET A 26 4.63 -16.75 -6.22
CA MET A 26 4.62 -17.03 -4.79
C MET A 26 3.57 -18.11 -4.45
N ILE A 27 2.37 -18.01 -5.00
CA ILE A 27 1.31 -19.00 -4.77
C ILE A 27 1.70 -20.38 -5.28
N ARG A 28 2.30 -20.47 -6.48
CA ARG A 28 2.81 -21.74 -7.03
C ARG A 28 3.92 -22.35 -6.18
N ASP A 29 4.84 -21.52 -5.69
CA ASP A 29 5.92 -21.97 -4.81
C ASP A 29 5.34 -22.53 -3.48
N GLN A 30 4.35 -21.85 -2.89
CA GLN A 30 3.69 -22.35 -1.67
C GLN A 30 2.89 -23.64 -1.91
N LEU A 31 2.22 -23.79 -3.05
CA LEU A 31 1.54 -25.04 -3.41
C LEU A 31 2.51 -26.22 -3.49
N ALA A 32 3.71 -26.01 -4.03
CA ALA A 32 4.76 -27.03 -4.10
C ALA A 32 5.27 -27.44 -2.71
N LEU A 33 5.40 -26.48 -1.80
CA LEU A 33 5.86 -26.71 -0.42
C LEU A 33 4.79 -27.35 0.49
N SER A 34 3.53 -27.32 0.09
CA SER A 34 2.39 -27.84 0.86
C SER A 34 1.94 -29.23 0.42
N GLY A 35 2.79 -29.95 -0.33
CA GLY A 35 2.53 -31.33 -0.75
C GLY A 35 1.45 -31.45 -1.83
N HIS A 36 1.19 -30.39 -2.60
CA HIS A 36 0.29 -30.38 -3.75
C HIS A 36 -1.15 -30.83 -3.47
N ARG A 37 -1.72 -30.50 -2.29
CA ARG A 37 -3.14 -30.74 -1.99
C ARG A 37 -4.07 -30.11 -3.05
N TYR A 38 -3.67 -28.94 -3.57
CA TYR A 38 -4.35 -28.24 -4.65
C TYR A 38 -3.36 -27.95 -5.79
N THR A 39 -3.89 -27.71 -6.98
CA THR A 39 -3.12 -27.23 -8.14
C THR A 39 -3.42 -25.75 -8.40
N TRP A 40 -2.53 -25.08 -9.13
CA TRP A 40 -2.76 -23.69 -9.55
C TRP A 40 -4.10 -23.53 -10.30
N GLU A 41 -4.40 -24.43 -11.23
CA GLU A 41 -5.62 -24.39 -12.04
C GLU A 41 -6.90 -24.46 -11.19
N GLN A 42 -6.85 -25.18 -10.06
CA GLN A 42 -7.99 -25.27 -9.14
C GLN A 42 -8.23 -23.96 -8.38
N ILE A 43 -7.19 -23.16 -8.13
CA ILE A 43 -7.27 -22.01 -7.23
C ILE A 43 -7.07 -20.65 -7.91
N ARG A 44 -6.66 -20.61 -9.19
CA ARG A 44 -6.32 -19.35 -9.90
C ARG A 44 -7.44 -18.31 -9.93
N ASN A 45 -8.70 -18.75 -9.88
CA ASN A 45 -9.88 -17.87 -9.87
C ASN A 45 -10.41 -17.57 -8.46
N ILE A 46 -9.83 -18.17 -7.43
CA ILE A 46 -10.15 -17.87 -6.02
C ILE A 46 -9.58 -16.48 -5.70
N PRO A 47 -10.26 -15.65 -4.88
CA PRO A 47 -9.71 -14.35 -4.49
C PRO A 47 -8.30 -14.46 -3.87
N PRO A 48 -7.36 -13.55 -4.18
CA PRO A 48 -5.97 -13.62 -3.71
C PRO A 48 -5.83 -13.82 -2.20
N THR A 49 -6.64 -13.14 -1.39
CA THR A 49 -6.60 -13.28 0.07
C THR A 49 -6.98 -14.69 0.56
N MET A 50 -7.62 -15.50 -0.26
CA MET A 50 -7.97 -16.90 0.04
C MET A 50 -7.04 -17.89 -0.67
N GLN A 51 -6.44 -17.52 -1.81
CA GLN A 51 -5.46 -18.36 -2.52
C GLN A 51 -4.28 -18.74 -1.61
N ILE A 52 -3.73 -17.80 -0.85
CA ILE A 52 -2.61 -18.07 0.06
C ILE A 52 -2.97 -19.06 1.17
N VAL A 53 -4.23 -19.06 1.62
CA VAL A 53 -4.72 -20.02 2.62
C VAL A 53 -4.74 -21.43 2.01
N LEU A 54 -5.25 -21.57 0.78
CA LEU A 54 -5.24 -22.86 0.07
C LEU A 54 -3.81 -23.32 -0.24
N ALA A 55 -2.97 -22.39 -0.72
CA ALA A 55 -1.60 -22.67 -1.13
C ALA A 55 -0.71 -23.12 0.02
N THR A 56 -0.99 -22.65 1.24
CA THR A 56 -0.26 -23.02 2.46
C THR A 56 -0.95 -24.14 3.24
N ASN A 57 -2.08 -24.67 2.76
CA ASN A 57 -2.93 -25.62 3.48
C ASN A 57 -3.30 -25.10 4.90
N ASP A 58 -3.71 -23.85 4.97
CA ASP A 58 -4.07 -23.11 6.20
C ASP A 58 -2.92 -23.00 7.22
N GLN A 59 -1.68 -22.94 6.73
CA GLN A 59 -0.47 -22.76 7.55
C GLN A 59 0.21 -21.42 7.26
N VAL A 60 -0.56 -20.38 6.94
CA VAL A 60 -0.02 -19.08 6.51
C VAL A 60 1.02 -18.55 7.51
N ASP A 61 0.71 -18.53 8.80
CA ASP A 61 1.62 -18.07 9.86
C ASP A 61 2.96 -18.78 9.89
N ALA A 62 2.95 -20.10 9.71
CA ALA A 62 4.16 -20.91 9.68
C ALA A 62 5.03 -20.59 8.45
N ARG A 63 4.41 -20.13 7.35
CA ARG A 63 5.07 -19.81 6.09
C ARG A 63 5.56 -18.37 5.99
N LEU A 64 5.01 -17.42 6.76
CA LEU A 64 5.39 -16.00 6.69
C LEU A 64 6.90 -15.74 6.78
N LYS A 65 7.61 -16.44 7.68
CA LYS A 65 9.07 -16.29 7.81
C LYS A 65 9.83 -16.74 6.55
N GLN A 66 9.35 -17.81 5.91
CA GLN A 66 9.96 -18.33 4.70
C GLN A 66 9.69 -17.37 3.52
N ILE A 67 8.44 -16.94 3.35
CA ILE A 67 8.04 -15.96 2.32
C ILE A 67 8.87 -14.68 2.46
N ALA A 68 9.02 -14.16 3.69
CA ALA A 68 9.83 -12.98 3.93
C ALA A 68 11.30 -13.16 3.53
N LYS A 69 11.88 -14.34 3.77
CA LYS A 69 13.26 -14.66 3.38
C LYS A 69 13.41 -14.72 1.84
N GLU A 70 12.44 -15.30 1.15
CA GLU A 70 12.43 -15.38 -0.32
C GLU A 70 12.34 -13.98 -0.95
N LEU A 71 11.48 -13.11 -0.40
CA LEU A 71 11.36 -11.73 -0.83
C LEU A 71 12.59 -10.88 -0.48
N GLU A 72 13.23 -11.11 0.67
CA GLU A 72 14.44 -10.38 1.08
C GLU A 72 15.59 -10.56 0.07
N GLN A 73 15.71 -11.78 -0.48
CA GLN A 73 16.75 -12.16 -1.45
C GLN A 73 16.62 -11.49 -2.82
N GLN A 74 15.46 -10.88 -3.12
CA GLN A 74 15.26 -10.18 -4.38
C GLN A 74 16.17 -8.94 -4.45
N ARG A 75 17.04 -8.91 -5.47
CA ARG A 75 17.87 -7.75 -5.76
C ARG A 75 17.09 -6.75 -6.60
N ILE A 76 17.29 -5.47 -6.30
CA ILE A 76 16.77 -4.40 -7.14
C ILE A 76 17.80 -4.08 -8.24
N GLN A 77 17.33 -4.00 -9.48
CA GLN A 77 18.15 -3.58 -10.61
C GLN A 77 18.21 -2.04 -10.68
N ASP A 78 19.28 -1.48 -11.24
CA ASP A 78 19.52 -0.03 -11.28
C ASP A 78 18.38 0.74 -11.97
N GLU A 79 17.84 0.22 -13.07
CA GLU A 79 16.71 0.82 -13.78
C GLU A 79 15.45 0.88 -12.89
N ARG A 80 15.14 -0.21 -12.19
CA ARG A 80 14.04 -0.26 -11.22
C ARG A 80 14.26 0.70 -10.06
N ALA A 81 15.48 0.78 -9.53
CA ALA A 81 15.82 1.72 -8.47
C ALA A 81 15.69 3.18 -8.93
N ALA A 82 16.11 3.51 -10.16
CA ALA A 82 15.93 4.84 -10.74
C ALA A 82 14.46 5.20 -10.91
N PHE A 83 13.65 4.28 -11.43
CA PHE A 83 12.21 4.47 -11.58
C PHE A 83 11.51 4.66 -10.23
N LEU A 84 11.77 3.81 -9.24
CA LEU A 84 11.16 3.92 -7.91
C LEU A 84 11.56 5.22 -7.21
N ARG A 85 12.80 5.70 -7.37
CA ARG A 85 13.21 7.01 -6.87
C ARG A 85 12.46 8.17 -7.54
N ARG A 86 12.21 8.09 -8.85
CA ARG A 86 11.41 9.10 -9.56
C ARG A 86 9.97 9.08 -9.05
N LEU A 87 9.36 7.90 -9.00
CA LEU A 87 7.96 7.71 -8.62
C LEU A 87 7.72 8.09 -7.15
N ALA A 88 8.42 7.46 -6.21
CA ALA A 88 8.29 7.76 -4.78
C ALA A 88 9.05 9.03 -4.36
N GLY A 89 9.65 9.76 -5.29
CA GLY A 89 10.34 11.02 -5.03
C GLY A 89 9.50 12.27 -5.31
N MET A 90 8.26 12.11 -5.83
CA MET A 90 7.32 13.20 -6.10
C MET A 90 7.02 14.03 -4.83
N ASP A 91 6.57 15.28 -4.99
CA ASP A 91 6.31 16.22 -3.89
C ASP A 91 5.00 15.96 -3.15
N VAL A 92 4.92 14.77 -2.55
CA VAL A 92 3.82 14.32 -1.68
C VAL A 92 4.24 14.36 -0.21
N ASP A 93 3.27 14.38 0.69
CA ASP A 93 3.53 14.40 2.14
C ASP A 93 3.94 13.03 2.68
N CYS A 94 3.46 11.96 2.07
CA CYS A 94 3.93 10.60 2.35
C CYS A 94 3.67 9.63 1.20
N VAL A 95 4.40 8.51 1.24
CA VAL A 95 4.17 7.36 0.37
C VAL A 95 3.56 6.24 1.19
N MET A 96 2.59 5.56 0.62
CA MET A 96 2.01 4.33 1.14
C MET A 96 2.25 3.21 0.15
N THR A 97 2.40 1.99 0.65
CA THR A 97 2.47 0.80 -0.20
C THR A 97 1.77 -0.38 0.43
N ALA A 98 1.09 -1.17 -0.41
CA ALA A 98 0.55 -2.48 -0.04
C ALA A 98 1.55 -3.63 -0.28
N ASN A 99 2.72 -3.32 -0.84
CA ASN A 99 3.76 -4.32 -1.10
C ASN A 99 4.47 -4.72 0.20
N TYR A 100 4.81 -6.00 0.32
CA TYR A 100 5.54 -6.51 1.48
C TYR A 100 7.06 -6.34 1.35
N SER A 101 7.55 -6.33 0.11
CA SER A 101 8.96 -6.21 -0.22
C SER A 101 9.47 -4.78 0.00
N LEU A 102 10.79 -4.64 0.14
CA LEU A 102 11.44 -3.40 0.56
C LEU A 102 12.14 -2.70 -0.63
N GLU A 103 11.62 -2.84 -1.84
CA GLU A 103 12.24 -2.31 -3.07
C GLU A 103 12.31 -0.79 -3.09
N ILE A 104 11.31 -0.11 -2.51
CA ILE A 104 11.31 1.36 -2.43
C ILE A 104 12.43 1.80 -1.50
N GLU A 105 12.55 1.17 -0.33
CA GLU A 105 13.60 1.48 0.63
C GLU A 105 14.99 1.19 0.09
N LYS A 106 15.17 0.06 -0.61
CA LYS A 106 16.41 -0.28 -1.31
C LYS A 106 16.76 0.79 -2.36
N ALA A 107 15.77 1.26 -3.13
CA ALA A 107 15.97 2.33 -4.12
C ALA A 107 16.45 3.65 -3.49
N PHE A 108 16.03 3.92 -2.25
CA PHE A 108 16.45 5.08 -1.46
C PHE A 108 17.70 4.81 -0.59
N GLY A 109 18.44 3.73 -0.84
CA GLY A 109 19.73 3.46 -0.19
C GLY A 109 19.65 2.95 1.25
N LEU A 110 18.46 2.55 1.73
CA LEU A 110 18.33 1.92 3.04
C LEU A 110 18.95 0.51 2.99
N LYS A 111 19.82 0.21 3.96
CA LYS A 111 20.62 -1.03 4.03
C LYS A 111 19.78 -2.31 3.99
N GLU A 112 20.32 -3.33 3.31
CA GLU A 112 19.60 -4.46 2.73
C GLU A 112 19.10 -5.58 3.67
N SER A 113 19.32 -5.52 4.99
CA SER A 113 18.86 -6.60 5.88
C SER A 113 17.60 -6.23 6.66
N CYS A 114 16.68 -7.19 6.84
CA CYS A 114 15.48 -7.04 7.66
C CYS A 114 15.80 -6.50 9.06
N ALA A 115 16.92 -6.90 9.66
CA ALA A 115 17.37 -6.38 10.95
C ALA A 115 17.75 -4.89 10.90
N SER A 116 18.33 -4.42 9.79
CA SER A 116 18.60 -3.01 9.57
C SER A 116 17.31 -2.20 9.42
N TYR A 117 16.38 -2.68 8.61
CA TYR A 117 15.07 -2.04 8.43
C TYR A 117 14.32 -1.92 9.75
N ARG A 118 14.27 -2.98 10.56
CA ARG A 118 13.63 -2.92 11.90
C ARG A 118 14.14 -1.78 12.78
N ARG A 119 15.44 -1.46 12.71
CA ARG A 119 16.05 -0.39 13.50
C ARG A 119 15.79 1.02 12.95
N ARG A 120 15.37 1.12 11.69
CA ARG A 120 15.08 2.39 11.00
C ARG A 120 13.60 2.78 11.06
N LEU A 121 12.74 1.88 11.56
CA LEU A 121 11.32 2.17 11.73
C LEU A 121 11.14 3.30 12.75
N ASN A 122 10.51 4.36 12.29
CA ASN A 122 10.05 5.43 13.15
C ASN A 122 8.62 5.15 13.62
N ARG A 123 8.24 5.83 14.70
CA ARG A 123 6.88 5.79 15.25
C ARG A 123 6.38 7.20 15.47
N THR A 124 5.11 7.41 15.17
CA THR A 124 4.40 8.67 15.43
C THR A 124 3.88 8.80 16.86
N ILE A 125 3.71 7.67 17.56
CA ILE A 125 3.27 7.62 18.95
C ILE A 125 4.09 6.61 19.76
N GLU A 126 4.19 6.84 21.08
CA GLU A 126 4.91 5.94 21.98
C GLU A 126 4.22 4.58 22.13
N ALA A 127 5.02 3.53 22.29
CA ALA A 127 4.63 2.13 22.11
C ALA A 127 3.74 1.51 23.21
N ASN A 128 3.40 2.25 24.27
CA ASN A 128 2.80 1.65 25.46
C ASN A 128 1.42 1.04 25.16
N GLY A 129 1.38 -0.29 25.02
CA GLY A 129 0.15 -1.08 24.81
C GLY A 129 -0.34 -1.17 23.36
N LEU A 130 0.39 -0.66 22.37
CA LEU A 130 -0.04 -0.69 20.97
C LEU A 130 0.33 -1.99 20.26
N ARG A 131 -0.59 -2.49 19.42
CA ARG A 131 -0.33 -3.63 18.53
C ARG A 131 0.52 -3.18 17.34
N ASP A 132 1.82 -3.42 17.42
CA ASP A 132 2.75 -3.18 16.31
C ASP A 132 2.52 -4.12 15.11
N ASP A 133 1.57 -5.05 15.19
CA ASP A 133 1.35 -6.09 14.18
C ASP A 133 0.59 -5.59 12.94
N PHE A 134 0.07 -4.36 12.93
CA PHE A 134 -0.65 -3.79 11.78
C PHE A 134 -0.01 -2.52 11.22
N ARG A 135 1.20 -2.18 11.68
CA ARG A 135 2.00 -1.02 11.22
C ARG A 135 1.28 0.34 11.22
N LEU A 136 0.13 0.51 11.88
CA LEU A 136 -0.67 1.73 11.82
C LEU A 136 0.13 3.02 12.09
N TYR A 137 1.08 2.94 13.03
CA TYR A 137 1.85 4.06 13.53
C TYR A 137 3.35 3.97 13.19
N GLN A 138 3.74 3.03 12.33
CA GLN A 138 5.15 2.75 12.01
C GLN A 138 5.45 3.02 10.53
N TYR A 139 6.54 3.72 10.27
CA TYR A 139 6.96 4.08 8.91
C TYR A 139 8.47 4.03 8.74
N TYR A 140 8.92 3.95 7.50
CA TYR A 140 10.31 4.14 7.11
C TYR A 140 10.55 5.59 6.70
N PRO A 141 11.60 6.26 7.23
CA PRO A 141 11.98 7.58 6.74
C PRO A 141 12.72 7.46 5.40
N LEU A 142 12.15 8.01 4.33
CA LEU A 142 12.83 8.17 3.04
C LEU A 142 13.50 9.54 2.97
N GLU A 143 14.80 9.57 2.68
CA GLU A 143 15.54 10.82 2.47
C GLU A 143 15.36 11.30 1.03
N ARG A 144 14.78 12.50 0.86
CA ARG A 144 14.58 13.13 -0.45
C ARG A 144 15.83 13.88 -0.88
N ALA A 145 15.93 14.17 -2.18
CA ALA A 145 17.07 14.88 -2.77
C ALA A 145 17.28 16.29 -2.19
N ASP A 146 16.22 16.92 -1.68
CA ASP A 146 16.23 18.24 -1.02
C ASP A 146 16.63 18.17 0.47
N GLY A 147 16.96 16.98 0.98
CA GLY A 147 17.34 16.74 2.38
C GLY A 147 16.16 16.57 3.34
N ARG A 148 14.91 16.69 2.89
CA ARG A 148 13.73 16.43 3.72
C ARG A 148 13.50 14.93 3.89
N THR A 149 12.87 14.55 4.99
CA THR A 149 12.46 13.17 5.23
C THR A 149 10.97 13.02 4.97
N MET A 150 10.60 12.00 4.21
CA MET A 150 9.22 11.65 3.91
C MET A 150 8.86 10.27 4.48
N PRO A 151 7.71 10.11 5.14
CA PRO A 151 7.25 8.80 5.61
C PRO A 151 6.89 7.85 4.46
N LEU A 152 7.38 6.61 4.54
CA LEU A 152 6.91 5.46 3.76
C LEU A 152 6.18 4.48 4.68
N TRP A 153 4.91 4.24 4.41
CA TRP A 153 4.04 3.36 5.18
C TRP A 153 3.77 2.06 4.44
N HIS A 154 4.07 0.92 5.06
CA HIS A 154 3.63 -0.39 4.58
C HIS A 154 2.28 -0.72 5.21
N VAL A 155 1.19 -0.37 4.51
CA VAL A 155 -0.16 -0.46 5.08
C VAL A 155 -0.62 -1.90 5.28
N HIS A 156 -0.05 -2.85 4.52
CA HIS A 156 -0.26 -4.28 4.69
C HIS A 156 0.93 -4.97 5.38
N GLY A 157 1.80 -4.20 6.04
CA GLY A 157 3.02 -4.73 6.64
C GLY A 157 4.09 -5.12 5.63
N ASP A 158 5.20 -5.66 6.15
CA ASP A 158 6.42 -5.86 5.36
C ASP A 158 7.25 -7.04 5.87
N ILE A 159 8.20 -7.47 5.03
CA ILE A 159 9.09 -8.61 5.31
C ILE A 159 10.06 -8.34 6.47
N ALA A 160 10.35 -7.07 6.81
CA ALA A 160 11.15 -6.77 7.98
C ALA A 160 10.38 -7.13 9.25
N LYS A 161 9.06 -7.18 9.28
CA LYS A 161 8.31 -7.80 10.40
C LYS A 161 7.25 -8.75 9.84
N PRO A 162 7.60 -10.02 9.57
CA PRO A 162 6.71 -10.94 8.85
C PRO A 162 5.32 -11.10 9.48
N ARG A 163 5.23 -11.06 10.82
CA ARG A 163 3.95 -11.10 11.55
C ARG A 163 3.01 -9.92 11.27
N SER A 164 3.51 -8.87 10.63
CA SER A 164 2.69 -7.73 10.20
C SER A 164 2.11 -7.85 8.80
N MET A 165 2.56 -8.83 8.03
CA MET A 165 2.09 -9.03 6.66
C MET A 165 0.63 -9.49 6.64
N ILE A 166 -0.23 -8.72 5.99
CA ILE A 166 -1.66 -9.01 5.88
C ILE A 166 -1.90 -10.05 4.78
N MET A 167 -1.58 -11.31 5.07
CA MET A 167 -1.74 -12.43 4.14
C MET A 167 -2.83 -13.38 4.63
N GLY A 168 -3.91 -13.52 3.87
CA GLY A 168 -5.02 -14.40 4.26
C GLY A 168 -6.26 -13.62 4.70
N HIS A 169 -7.44 -14.10 4.31
CA HIS A 169 -8.73 -13.44 4.62
C HIS A 169 -8.91 -13.13 6.13
N TYR A 170 -8.43 -14.01 7.03
CA TYR A 170 -8.46 -13.79 8.47
C TYR A 170 -7.69 -12.53 8.90
N TYR A 171 -6.53 -12.29 8.28
CA TYR A 171 -5.68 -11.14 8.58
C TYR A 171 -6.27 -9.84 8.05
N TYR A 172 -6.89 -9.87 6.86
CA TYR A 172 -7.64 -8.73 6.32
C TYR A 172 -8.81 -8.33 7.24
N ALA A 173 -9.55 -9.30 7.78
CA ALA A 173 -10.64 -9.00 8.73
C ALA A 173 -10.13 -8.36 10.04
N ARG A 174 -9.00 -8.85 10.57
CA ARG A 174 -8.36 -8.24 11.74
C ARG A 174 -7.82 -6.84 11.45
N HIS A 175 -7.21 -6.65 10.28
CA HIS A 175 -6.69 -5.37 9.84
C HIS A 175 -7.79 -4.32 9.73
N LEU A 176 -8.91 -4.68 9.09
CA LEU A 176 -10.10 -3.85 9.00
C LEU A 176 -10.60 -3.41 10.38
N ARG A 177 -10.61 -4.31 11.38
CA ARG A 177 -11.00 -3.97 12.75
C ARG A 177 -10.08 -2.90 13.36
N GLU A 178 -8.77 -3.03 13.19
CA GLU A 178 -7.79 -2.07 13.74
C GLU A 178 -7.90 -0.70 13.06
N ILE A 179 -8.17 -0.69 11.75
CA ILE A 179 -8.51 0.53 11.01
C ILE A 179 -9.77 1.18 11.59
N GLN A 180 -10.85 0.41 11.80
CA GLN A 180 -12.10 0.92 12.37
C GLN A 180 -11.92 1.52 13.78
N ASP A 181 -11.17 0.83 14.64
CA ASP A 181 -10.84 1.31 15.98
C ASP A 181 -10.04 2.63 15.90
N ARG A 182 -9.06 2.72 14.99
CA ARG A 182 -8.29 3.96 14.74
C ARG A 182 -9.19 5.10 14.27
N VAL A 183 -10.07 4.86 13.31
CA VAL A 183 -11.02 5.88 12.81
C VAL A 183 -11.94 6.36 13.93
N GLY A 184 -12.45 5.45 14.77
CA GLY A 184 -13.27 5.82 15.92
C GLY A 184 -12.56 6.77 16.89
N VAL A 185 -11.26 6.56 17.14
CA VAL A 185 -10.42 7.48 17.91
C VAL A 185 -10.20 8.80 17.16
N MET A 186 -9.84 8.72 15.88
CA MET A 186 -9.55 9.89 15.03
C MET A 186 -10.72 10.87 15.02
N MET A 187 -11.94 10.39 14.76
CA MET A 187 -13.14 11.23 14.68
C MET A 187 -13.40 12.00 15.97
N ARG A 188 -13.09 11.42 17.14
CA ARG A 188 -13.20 12.13 18.43
C ARG A 188 -12.16 13.23 18.56
N VAL A 189 -10.93 12.97 18.12
CA VAL A 189 -9.83 13.95 18.16
C VAL A 189 -10.10 15.10 17.20
N VAL A 190 -10.50 14.83 15.96
CA VAL A 190 -10.86 15.84 14.94
C VAL A 190 -11.94 16.78 15.48
N ARG A 191 -13.05 16.25 16.02
CA ARG A 191 -14.10 17.07 16.66
C ARG A 191 -13.61 17.85 17.88
N GLY A 192 -12.59 17.35 18.58
CA GLY A 192 -11.92 18.07 19.67
C GLY A 192 -11.15 19.27 19.14
N CYS A 193 -10.33 19.07 18.11
CA CYS A 193 -9.56 20.10 17.43
C CYS A 193 -10.46 21.21 16.85
N GLU A 194 -11.54 20.84 16.15
CA GLU A 194 -12.52 21.77 15.58
C GLU A 194 -13.13 22.68 16.66
N ARG A 195 -13.57 22.09 17.78
CA ARG A 195 -14.14 22.87 18.90
C ARG A 195 -13.12 23.78 19.58
N ALA A 196 -11.85 23.39 19.59
CA ALA A 196 -10.76 24.16 20.16
C ALA A 196 -10.15 25.18 19.19
N GLY A 197 -10.56 25.18 17.91
CA GLY A 197 -9.92 25.99 16.86
C GLY A 197 -8.47 25.59 16.59
N SER A 198 -8.09 24.33 16.85
CA SER A 198 -6.74 23.81 16.63
C SER A 198 -6.66 22.89 15.42
N THR A 199 -5.43 22.67 14.92
CA THR A 199 -5.18 21.80 13.76
C THR A 199 -5.06 20.35 14.19
N PHE A 200 -5.73 19.46 13.46
CA PHE A 200 -5.52 18.02 13.60
C PHE A 200 -4.22 17.59 12.91
N HIS A 201 -3.38 16.83 13.60
CA HIS A 201 -2.17 16.24 13.05
C HIS A 201 -2.32 14.72 12.90
N PRO A 202 -2.07 14.15 11.71
CA PRO A 202 -2.21 12.72 11.49
C PRO A 202 -1.18 11.95 12.31
N GLN A 203 -1.63 10.89 12.98
CA GLN A 203 -0.79 10.02 13.81
C GLN A 203 -0.56 8.66 13.14
N SER A 204 -1.35 8.26 12.16
CA SER A 204 -1.25 6.96 11.49
C SER A 204 -1.39 7.13 9.99
N TRP A 205 -0.99 6.10 9.24
CA TRP A 205 -1.26 6.06 7.80
C TRP A 205 -2.77 6.14 7.51
N VAL A 206 -3.62 5.60 8.39
CA VAL A 206 -5.09 5.69 8.27
C VAL A 206 -5.56 7.14 8.34
N ASP A 207 -4.98 7.95 9.24
CA ASP A 207 -5.34 9.37 9.35
C ASP A 207 -4.92 10.12 8.11
N ALA A 208 -3.67 9.93 7.69
CA ALA A 208 -3.12 10.54 6.49
C ALA A 208 -4.01 10.19 5.28
N PHE A 209 -4.33 8.91 5.07
CA PHE A 209 -5.20 8.47 3.99
C PHE A 209 -6.55 9.20 3.98
N LEU A 210 -7.16 9.40 5.16
CA LEU A 210 -8.48 10.01 5.25
C LEU A 210 -8.47 11.52 5.00
N ILE A 211 -7.45 12.25 5.47
CA ILE A 211 -7.40 13.73 5.38
C ILE A 211 -6.69 14.30 4.15
N SER A 212 -6.05 13.45 3.35
CA SER A 212 -5.23 13.87 2.21
C SER A 212 -5.86 13.48 0.87
N ASP A 213 -5.47 14.13 -0.21
CA ASP A 213 -5.76 13.62 -1.56
C ASP A 213 -4.85 12.40 -1.84
N VAL A 214 -5.42 11.33 -2.39
CA VAL A 214 -4.72 10.04 -2.56
C VAL A 214 -4.60 9.69 -4.04
N PHE A 215 -3.36 9.49 -4.51
CA PHE A 215 -3.05 9.05 -5.86
C PHE A 215 -2.68 7.56 -5.83
N MET A 216 -3.60 6.70 -6.27
CA MET A 216 -3.45 5.24 -6.25
C MET A 216 -2.89 4.72 -7.58
N LEU A 217 -1.75 4.02 -7.53
CA LEU A 217 -1.05 3.47 -8.68
C LEU A 217 -0.69 2.00 -8.48
N GLY A 218 -0.80 1.19 -9.52
CA GLY A 218 -0.38 -0.22 -9.47
C GLY A 218 -1.32 -1.13 -8.66
N PHE A 219 -2.57 -0.74 -8.47
CA PHE A 219 -3.58 -1.58 -7.80
C PHE A 219 -4.46 -2.33 -8.79
N GLY A 220 -4.81 -3.57 -8.44
CA GLY A 220 -5.94 -4.27 -9.06
C GLY A 220 -7.27 -3.99 -8.35
N LEU A 221 -7.23 -3.60 -7.06
CA LEU A 221 -8.39 -3.44 -6.19
C LEU A 221 -9.35 -4.64 -6.23
N TYR A 222 -8.83 -5.81 -5.87
CA TYR A 222 -9.67 -7.00 -5.79
C TYR A 222 -10.78 -6.77 -4.76
N LEU A 223 -11.99 -7.25 -5.03
CA LEU A 223 -13.13 -7.08 -4.11
C LEU A 223 -12.88 -7.66 -2.71
N CYS A 224 -11.93 -8.60 -2.59
CA CYS A 224 -11.51 -9.19 -1.33
C CYS A 224 -10.55 -8.30 -0.49
N GLU A 225 -10.03 -7.20 -1.03
CA GLU A 225 -9.24 -6.18 -0.31
C GLU A 225 -10.21 -5.26 0.47
N SER A 226 -10.98 -5.89 1.36
CA SER A 226 -12.14 -5.28 2.03
C SER A 226 -11.79 -4.09 2.92
N ASP A 227 -10.57 -4.04 3.43
CA ASP A 227 -10.03 -2.92 4.21
C ASP A 227 -9.86 -1.65 3.37
N LEU A 228 -9.31 -1.78 2.16
CA LEU A 228 -9.19 -0.65 1.22
C LEU A 228 -10.57 -0.15 0.77
N TRP A 229 -11.47 -1.06 0.41
CA TRP A 229 -12.84 -0.69 0.03
C TRP A 229 -13.61 -0.01 1.17
N TRP A 230 -13.44 -0.51 2.40
CA TRP A 230 -14.03 0.13 3.57
C TRP A 230 -13.45 1.53 3.80
N LEU A 231 -12.13 1.70 3.65
CA LEU A 231 -11.46 2.99 3.78
C LEU A 231 -11.95 4.03 2.78
N LEU A 232 -12.12 3.65 1.50
CA LEU A 232 -12.68 4.51 0.47
C LEU A 232 -14.09 4.99 0.84
N CYS A 233 -14.96 4.05 1.25
CA CYS A 233 -16.31 4.38 1.69
C CYS A 233 -16.30 5.27 2.95
N CYS A 234 -15.40 5.00 3.91
CA CYS A 234 -15.23 5.79 5.11
C CYS A 234 -14.77 7.22 4.79
N LYS A 235 -13.82 7.38 3.87
CA LYS A 235 -13.31 8.65 3.38
C LYS A 235 -14.44 9.48 2.77
N LYS A 236 -15.19 8.93 1.81
CA LYS A 236 -16.36 9.61 1.21
C LYS A 236 -17.34 10.12 2.25
N ARG A 237 -17.64 9.31 3.27
CA ARG A 237 -18.65 9.63 4.29
C ARG A 237 -18.21 10.71 5.27
N ASN A 238 -16.94 10.75 5.64
CA ASN A 238 -16.45 11.58 6.76
C ASN A 238 -15.49 12.70 6.32
N PHE A 239 -14.86 12.57 5.16
CA PHE A 239 -13.87 13.49 4.61
C PHE A 239 -14.14 13.76 3.11
N PRO A 240 -15.37 14.19 2.73
CA PRO A 240 -15.81 14.28 1.33
C PRO A 240 -15.01 15.30 0.49
N ASP A 241 -14.33 16.24 1.14
CA ASP A 241 -13.52 17.26 0.47
C ASP A 241 -12.21 16.71 -0.10
N THR A 242 -11.78 15.54 0.38
CA THR A 242 -10.54 14.89 -0.03
C THR A 242 -10.80 13.86 -1.12
N LYS A 243 -9.89 13.74 -2.07
CA LYS A 243 -10.06 12.99 -3.32
C LYS A 243 -9.26 11.71 -3.34
N VAL A 244 -9.71 10.77 -4.16
CA VAL A 244 -8.96 9.56 -4.50
C VAL A 244 -8.89 9.48 -6.02
N PHE A 245 -7.69 9.58 -6.57
CA PHE A 245 -7.41 9.43 -7.98
C PHE A 245 -6.86 8.03 -8.23
N PHE A 246 -7.56 7.24 -9.04
CA PHE A 246 -7.15 5.88 -9.37
C PHE A 246 -6.54 5.82 -10.77
N TYR A 247 -5.28 5.39 -10.84
CA TYR A 247 -4.53 5.19 -12.08
C TYR A 247 -4.29 3.70 -12.29
N GLY A 248 -5.03 3.10 -13.23
CA GLY A 248 -4.94 1.69 -13.56
C GLY A 248 -6.11 1.22 -14.41
N GLU A 249 -5.93 0.05 -15.03
CA GLU A 249 -6.99 -0.60 -15.80
C GLU A 249 -8.02 -1.23 -14.85
N ALA A 250 -9.00 -0.42 -14.41
CA ALA A 250 -10.11 -0.90 -13.60
C ALA A 250 -11.07 -1.76 -14.44
N THR A 251 -11.40 -2.94 -13.92
CA THR A 251 -12.54 -3.73 -14.39
C THR A 251 -13.83 -2.94 -14.14
N ASN A 252 -14.92 -3.32 -14.82
CA ASN A 252 -16.18 -2.57 -14.74
C ASN A 252 -16.75 -2.48 -13.32
N ASP A 253 -16.71 -3.58 -12.57
CA ASP A 253 -17.11 -3.65 -11.17
C ASP A 253 -16.23 -2.78 -10.25
N VAL A 254 -14.91 -2.77 -10.45
CA VAL A 254 -13.98 -1.89 -9.71
C VAL A 254 -14.28 -0.43 -10.01
N ARG A 255 -14.51 -0.05 -11.27
CA ARG A 255 -14.87 1.32 -11.67
C ARG A 255 -16.17 1.78 -10.99
N LEU A 256 -17.23 0.97 -11.09
CA LEU A 256 -18.53 1.28 -10.49
C LEU A 256 -18.44 1.47 -8.96
N LEU A 257 -17.66 0.63 -8.28
CA LEU A 257 -17.47 0.75 -6.83
C LEU A 257 -16.59 1.95 -6.44
N LEU A 258 -15.52 2.23 -7.19
CA LEU A 258 -14.70 3.42 -6.98
C LEU A 258 -15.55 4.69 -7.08
N GLU A 259 -16.32 4.84 -8.15
CA GLU A 259 -17.23 5.99 -8.34
C GLU A 259 -18.27 6.06 -7.21
N ALA A 260 -18.88 4.93 -6.85
CA ALA A 260 -19.84 4.86 -5.75
C ALA A 260 -19.20 5.27 -4.40
N TYR A 261 -17.91 5.06 -4.21
CA TYR A 261 -17.14 5.49 -3.04
C TYR A 261 -16.35 6.78 -3.24
N GLY A 262 -16.68 7.57 -4.27
CA GLY A 262 -16.14 8.93 -4.47
C GLY A 262 -14.70 8.98 -5.00
N GLY A 263 -14.18 7.86 -5.49
CA GLY A 263 -12.95 7.81 -6.26
C GLY A 263 -13.15 8.20 -7.72
N GLU A 264 -12.09 8.70 -8.35
CA GLU A 264 -12.07 9.17 -9.73
C GLU A 264 -11.08 8.32 -10.54
N THR A 265 -11.59 7.53 -11.51
CA THR A 265 -10.74 6.78 -12.43
C THR A 265 -10.11 7.71 -13.46
N GLN A 266 -8.80 7.64 -13.62
CA GLN A 266 -8.07 8.40 -14.64
C GLN A 266 -8.00 7.58 -15.93
N ASP A 267 -9.15 7.20 -16.49
CA ASP A 267 -9.27 6.22 -17.58
C ASP A 267 -8.46 6.62 -18.83
N GLU A 268 -8.39 7.92 -19.17
CA GLU A 268 -7.60 8.40 -20.32
C GLU A 268 -6.10 8.17 -20.14
N ILE A 269 -5.60 8.38 -18.91
CA ILE A 269 -4.19 8.17 -18.56
C ILE A 269 -3.89 6.68 -18.45
N SER A 270 -4.86 5.92 -17.94
CA SER A 270 -4.72 4.50 -17.55
C SER A 270 -4.68 3.51 -18.71
N ARG A 271 -4.96 3.95 -19.95
CA ARG A 271 -4.87 3.09 -21.13
C ARG A 271 -3.44 2.64 -21.38
N ILE A 272 -3.18 1.33 -21.27
CA ILE A 272 -1.91 0.74 -21.67
C ILE A 272 -1.97 0.52 -23.18
N GLY A 273 -1.41 1.47 -23.94
CA GLY A 273 -1.27 1.33 -25.39
C GLY A 273 -0.09 0.43 -25.79
N GLU A 274 0.24 0.43 -27.08
CA GLU A 274 1.39 -0.32 -27.61
C GLU A 274 2.72 0.06 -26.95
N ASP A 275 2.84 1.28 -26.43
CA ASP A 275 4.03 1.79 -25.74
C ASP A 275 4.21 1.22 -24.31
N GLY A 276 3.30 0.36 -23.86
CA GLY A 276 3.43 -0.44 -22.64
C GLY A 276 3.33 0.33 -21.31
N TYR A 277 3.72 -0.35 -20.24
CA TYR A 277 3.58 0.14 -18.85
C TYR A 277 4.42 1.38 -18.55
N MET A 278 5.62 1.54 -19.14
CA MET A 278 6.49 2.68 -18.87
C MET A 278 5.79 3.99 -19.21
N ARG A 279 5.26 4.10 -20.44
CA ARG A 279 4.57 5.32 -20.90
C ARG A 279 3.31 5.62 -20.08
N PHE A 280 2.61 4.58 -19.61
CA PHE A 280 1.49 4.74 -18.67
C PHE A 280 1.95 5.44 -17.38
N TYR A 281 2.99 4.91 -16.72
CA TYR A 281 3.50 5.50 -15.47
C TYR A 281 4.04 6.91 -15.68
N GLU A 282 4.68 7.20 -16.81
CA GLU A 282 5.15 8.56 -17.11
C GLU A 282 4.01 9.58 -17.23
N ARG A 283 2.91 9.21 -17.90
CA ARG A 283 1.71 10.06 -17.97
C ARG A 283 1.07 10.25 -16.61
N ALA A 284 1.02 9.19 -15.80
CA ALA A 284 0.48 9.27 -14.44
C ALA A 284 1.32 10.18 -13.54
N ILE A 285 2.64 10.06 -13.57
CA ILE A 285 3.56 10.94 -12.83
C ILE A 285 3.31 12.41 -13.22
N ALA A 286 3.27 12.71 -14.53
CA ALA A 286 3.07 14.08 -15.01
C ALA A 286 1.70 14.67 -14.64
N ASP A 287 0.66 13.84 -14.52
CA ASP A 287 -0.66 14.28 -14.08
C ASP A 287 -0.72 14.50 -12.57
N ILE A 288 -0.09 13.62 -11.78
CA ILE A 288 0.02 13.75 -10.33
C ILE A 288 0.79 15.02 -9.96
N GLU A 289 1.95 15.26 -10.58
CA GLU A 289 2.77 16.46 -10.35
C GLU A 289 1.96 17.73 -10.60
N ARG A 290 1.19 17.79 -11.69
CA ARG A 290 0.29 18.92 -11.98
C ARG A 290 -0.81 19.10 -10.94
N LYS A 291 -1.37 18.02 -10.42
CA LYS A 291 -2.41 18.07 -9.37
C LYS A 291 -1.85 18.49 -8.02
N LEU A 292 -0.57 18.26 -7.75
CA LEU A 292 0.11 18.69 -6.52
C LEU A 292 0.46 20.18 -6.53
N GLU A 293 0.58 20.81 -7.71
CA GLU A 293 0.83 22.25 -7.87
C GLU A 293 -0.41 23.12 -7.62
N HIS A 294 -1.61 22.53 -7.51
CA HIS A 294 -2.91 23.22 -7.43
C HIS A 294 -3.66 22.93 -6.13
#